data_AF-A0A914VL04-F1
#
_entry.id   AF-A0A914VL04-F1
#
_cell.length_a   1.000
_cell.length_b   1.000
_cell.length_c   1.000
_cell.angle_alpha   90.00
_cell.angle_beta   90.00
_cell.angle_gamma   90.00
#
_symmetry.space_group_name_H-M   'P 1'
#
loop_
_entity.id
_entity.type
_entity.pdbx_description
1 polymer ?
#
loop_
_entity_poly.entity_id
_entity_poly.type
_entity_poly.pdbx_seq_one_letter_code
_entity_poly.pdbx_strand_id
1 'polypeptide(L)'
;MDSLSAQNADEQNSEILALESIYDTDKFATDRTKDGRLRGKITIEVPMTTKMTLTAAVGTKRKTVQVENLSPVYLEFVLPNDYPSTSPPEVSLSAAWLDSSMSAELLKRLNEFWTENAGMPVLYSWSQVVQDEAATLMNASELDLDHIAASQMRSKRRISIDQSLTTASGDGDLPSSSSATLTGEQRLSLICDYDELVRRRQFETGWYQCNVCLSEKAGRHSLEFYPCGHVFCIDCVNGYFSVQIKDGAVRQLHCMEDKCKSEATPQQVRLAVPAELYERYERLLLSQTLDLMTDIVVCPRPQCQ
;
A
#
# COMPACT_ATOMS: atom_id res chain seq x y z
N MET A 1 -22.89 -5.19 -40.71
CA MET A 1 -21.71 -5.09 -39.83
C MET A 1 -21.98 -4.19 -38.63
N ASP A 2 -22.81 -3.14 -38.76
CA ASP A 2 -23.03 -2.16 -37.68
C ASP A 2 -23.80 -2.66 -36.45
N SER A 3 -24.63 -3.70 -36.58
CA SER A 3 -25.47 -4.17 -35.45
C SER A 3 -24.68 -4.86 -34.33
N LEU A 4 -23.63 -5.62 -34.68
CA LEU A 4 -22.85 -6.38 -33.69
C LEU A 4 -21.84 -5.46 -32.97
N SER A 5 -21.25 -4.50 -33.69
CA SER A 5 -20.39 -3.49 -33.07
C SER A 5 -21.18 -2.55 -32.15
N ALA A 6 -22.42 -2.20 -32.50
CA ALA A 6 -23.29 -1.41 -31.64
C ALA A 6 -23.66 -2.20 -30.37
N GLN A 7 -24.03 -3.48 -30.53
CA GLN A 7 -24.33 -4.35 -29.39
C GLN A 7 -23.12 -4.50 -28.45
N ASN A 8 -21.92 -4.75 -28.99
CA ASN A 8 -20.70 -4.80 -28.20
C ASN A 8 -20.46 -3.49 -27.44
N ALA A 9 -20.66 -2.34 -28.08
CA ALA A 9 -20.50 -1.05 -27.41
C ALA A 9 -21.52 -0.86 -26.28
N ASP A 10 -22.78 -1.26 -26.47
CA ASP A 10 -23.83 -1.19 -25.46
C ASP A 10 -23.53 -2.11 -24.27
N GLU A 11 -23.06 -3.34 -24.53
CA GLU A 11 -22.66 -4.30 -23.50
C GLU A 11 -21.43 -3.80 -22.72
N GLN A 12 -20.42 -3.25 -23.41
CA GLN A 12 -19.26 -2.62 -22.77
C GLN A 12 -19.67 -1.48 -21.84
N ASN A 13 -20.48 -0.55 -22.31
CA ASN A 13 -20.92 0.58 -21.49
C ASN A 13 -21.75 0.09 -20.29
N SER A 14 -22.60 -0.92 -20.50
CA SER A 14 -23.41 -1.51 -19.43
C SER A 14 -22.55 -2.19 -18.36
N GLU A 15 -21.49 -2.91 -18.76
CA GLU A 15 -20.54 -3.52 -17.83
C GLU A 15 -19.78 -2.46 -17.03
N ILE A 16 -19.30 -1.40 -17.67
CA ILE A 16 -18.58 -0.31 -16.98
C ILE A 16 -19.49 0.38 -15.96
N LEU A 17 -20.73 0.70 -16.32
CA LEU A 17 -21.70 1.29 -15.39
C LEU A 17 -22.00 0.36 -14.21
N ALA A 18 -22.08 -0.95 -14.45
CA ALA A 18 -22.23 -1.92 -13.38
C ALA A 18 -21.00 -1.91 -12.45
N LEU A 19 -19.78 -1.88 -13.00
CA LEU A 19 -18.55 -1.81 -12.19
C LEU A 19 -18.44 -0.51 -11.38
N GLU A 20 -18.83 0.63 -11.95
CA GLU A 20 -18.88 1.92 -11.24
C GLU A 20 -19.89 1.91 -10.08
N SER A 21 -20.91 1.05 -10.14
CA SER A 21 -21.89 0.87 -9.06
C SER A 21 -21.45 -0.13 -7.99
N ILE A 22 -20.60 -1.10 -8.36
CA ILE A 22 -20.12 -2.16 -7.47
C ILE A 22 -18.90 -1.68 -6.68
N TYR A 23 -17.99 -0.95 -7.32
CA TYR A 23 -16.73 -0.51 -6.72
C TYR A 23 -16.79 0.97 -6.34
N ASP A 24 -16.20 1.28 -5.19
CA ASP A 24 -15.93 2.66 -4.80
C ASP A 24 -15.00 3.35 -5.82
N THR A 25 -15.06 4.68 -5.89
CA THR A 25 -14.32 5.50 -6.87
C THR A 25 -12.79 5.39 -6.76
N ASP A 26 -12.27 4.91 -5.63
CA ASP A 26 -10.83 4.63 -5.45
C ASP A 26 -10.44 3.22 -5.93
N LYS A 27 -11.40 2.31 -6.07
CA LYS A 27 -11.19 0.92 -6.47
C LYS A 27 -11.41 0.67 -7.96
N PHE A 28 -12.19 1.51 -8.63
CA PHE A 28 -12.42 1.41 -10.06
C PHE A 28 -12.26 2.77 -10.74
N ALA A 29 -11.49 2.79 -11.83
CA ALA A 29 -11.35 3.96 -12.69
C ALA A 29 -11.42 3.53 -14.15
N THR A 30 -12.13 4.31 -14.97
CA THR A 30 -12.22 4.11 -16.41
C THR A 30 -11.89 5.39 -17.16
N ASP A 31 -11.35 5.23 -18.37
CA ASP A 31 -11.04 6.29 -19.31
C ASP A 31 -11.14 5.75 -20.74
N ARG A 32 -10.93 6.60 -21.75
CA ARG A 32 -10.84 6.22 -23.15
C ARG A 32 -9.43 6.44 -23.68
N THR A 33 -8.94 5.45 -24.43
CA THR A 33 -7.70 5.60 -25.19
C THR A 33 -7.84 6.66 -26.29
N LYS A 34 -6.72 7.11 -26.87
CA LYS A 34 -6.73 8.03 -28.03
C LYS A 34 -7.52 7.47 -29.22
N ASP A 35 -7.58 6.14 -29.33
CA ASP A 35 -8.30 5.43 -30.38
C ASP A 35 -9.79 5.23 -30.05
N GLY A 36 -10.27 5.76 -28.92
CA GLY A 36 -11.67 5.68 -28.47
C GLY A 36 -12.06 4.41 -27.71
N ARG A 37 -11.16 3.42 -27.60
CA ARG A 37 -11.37 2.17 -26.84
C ARG A 37 -11.45 2.44 -25.34
N LEU A 38 -12.37 1.77 -24.66
CA LEU A 38 -12.52 1.84 -23.20
C LEU A 38 -11.31 1.19 -22.53
N ARG A 39 -10.73 1.87 -21.56
CA ARG A 39 -9.69 1.33 -20.69
C ARG A 39 -10.07 1.57 -19.24
N GLY A 40 -9.51 0.78 -18.35
CA GLY A 40 -9.74 0.99 -16.94
C GLY A 40 -8.76 0.25 -16.07
N LYS A 41 -8.98 0.41 -14.77
CA LYS A 41 -8.18 -0.16 -13.71
C LYS A 41 -9.09 -0.59 -12.58
N ILE A 42 -8.98 -1.85 -12.18
CA ILE A 42 -9.63 -2.43 -11.02
C ILE A 42 -8.57 -2.68 -9.96
N THR A 43 -8.76 -2.13 -8.77
CA THR A 43 -7.92 -2.35 -7.59
C THR A 43 -8.50 -3.51 -6.78
N ILE A 44 -7.76 -4.63 -6.74
CA ILE A 44 -8.18 -5.88 -6.14
C ILE A 44 -7.39 -6.10 -4.86
N GLU A 45 -8.07 -5.95 -3.72
CA GLU A 45 -7.49 -6.25 -2.41
C GLU A 45 -7.47 -7.76 -2.20
N VAL A 46 -6.28 -8.30 -1.88
CA VAL A 46 -6.10 -9.73 -1.65
C VAL A 46 -6.28 -10.01 -0.16
N PRO A 47 -7.32 -10.76 0.23
CA PRO A 47 -7.54 -11.10 1.63
C PRO A 47 -6.42 -12.01 2.12
N MET A 48 -5.94 -11.75 3.33
CA MET A 48 -4.90 -12.55 3.99
C MET A 48 -5.49 -13.20 5.23
N THR A 49 -5.31 -14.52 5.35
CA THR A 49 -5.73 -15.28 6.56
C THR A 49 -4.64 -15.33 7.63
N THR A 50 -3.39 -15.10 7.25
CA THR A 50 -2.22 -15.18 8.12
C THR A 50 -1.22 -14.08 7.81
N LYS A 51 -0.44 -13.67 8.81
CA LYS A 51 0.67 -12.73 8.58
C LYS A 51 1.68 -13.33 7.61
N MET A 52 2.27 -12.49 6.78
CA MET A 52 3.22 -12.90 5.77
C MET A 52 4.59 -12.29 6.04
N THR A 53 5.62 -13.11 5.89
CA THR A 53 7.01 -12.71 6.12
C THR A 53 7.66 -12.32 4.80
N LEU A 54 8.00 -11.04 4.67
CA LEU A 54 8.70 -10.47 3.53
C LEU A 54 10.19 -10.36 3.82
N THR A 55 11.02 -10.77 2.87
CA THR A 55 12.48 -10.58 2.94
C THR A 55 12.98 -9.83 1.71
N ALA A 56 13.86 -8.84 1.92
CA ALA A 56 14.58 -8.15 0.85
C ALA A 56 15.97 -7.70 1.29
N ALA A 57 16.90 -7.58 0.36
CA ALA A 57 18.19 -6.93 0.56
C ALA A 57 18.00 -5.41 0.69
N VAL A 58 18.45 -4.86 1.82
CA VAL A 58 18.45 -3.42 2.13
C VAL A 58 19.90 -3.04 2.41
N GLY A 59 20.54 -2.39 1.44
CA GLY A 59 21.99 -2.16 1.45
C GLY A 59 22.79 -3.48 1.46
N THR A 60 23.55 -3.73 2.54
CA THR A 60 24.40 -4.94 2.68
C THR A 60 23.76 -6.06 3.51
N LYS A 61 22.56 -5.85 4.06
CA LYS A 61 21.87 -6.79 4.95
C LYS A 61 20.54 -7.20 4.35
N ARG A 62 20.03 -8.38 4.74
CA ARG A 62 18.63 -8.74 4.50
C ARG A 62 17.77 -8.24 5.64
N LYS A 63 16.67 -7.58 5.29
CA LYS A 63 15.62 -7.14 6.21
C LYS A 63 14.44 -8.09 6.06
N THR A 64 13.94 -8.58 7.18
CA THR A 64 12.76 -9.44 7.26
C THR A 64 11.67 -8.72 8.05
N VAL A 65 10.46 -8.63 7.50
CA VAL A 65 9.32 -7.92 8.06
C VAL A 65 8.07 -8.80 7.97
N GLN A 66 7.22 -8.77 8.98
CA GLN A 66 5.90 -9.37 8.91
C GLN A 66 4.84 -8.32 8.62
N VAL A 67 3.98 -8.60 7.65
CA VAL A 67 2.84 -7.74 7.27
C VAL A 67 1.53 -8.52 7.39
N GLU A 68 0.45 -7.79 7.65
CA GLU A 68 -0.91 -8.33 7.75
C GLU A 68 -1.74 -8.00 6.50
N ASN A 69 -1.31 -7.00 5.74
CA ASN A 69 -1.97 -6.53 4.54
C ASN A 69 -0.94 -6.37 3.40
N LEU A 70 -1.31 -6.80 2.20
CA LEU A 70 -0.50 -6.64 1.00
C LEU A 70 -1.06 -5.53 0.11
N SER A 71 -0.16 -4.85 -0.61
CA SER A 71 -0.56 -3.91 -1.66
C SER A 71 -1.53 -4.61 -2.64
N PRO A 72 -2.56 -3.93 -3.15
CA PRO A 72 -3.56 -4.55 -4.00
C PRO A 72 -2.95 -4.97 -5.35
N VAL A 73 -3.62 -5.93 -6.00
CA VAL A 73 -3.36 -6.24 -7.41
C VAL A 73 -4.13 -5.25 -8.25
N TYR A 74 -3.44 -4.60 -9.17
CA TYR A 74 -4.04 -3.74 -10.16
C TYR A 74 -4.26 -4.53 -11.45
N LEU A 75 -5.52 -4.69 -11.82
CA LEU A 75 -5.95 -5.22 -13.11
C LEU A 75 -6.23 -4.04 -14.02
N GLU A 76 -5.30 -3.78 -14.95
CA GLU A 76 -5.49 -2.78 -15.99
C GLU A 76 -5.99 -3.48 -17.25
N PHE A 77 -7.06 -2.93 -17.84
CA PHE A 77 -7.70 -3.51 -19.01
C PHE A 77 -7.91 -2.48 -20.11
N VAL A 78 -7.94 -2.96 -21.35
CA VAL A 78 -8.43 -2.24 -22.53
C VAL A 78 -9.42 -3.14 -23.26
N LEU A 79 -10.60 -2.62 -23.58
CA LEU A 79 -11.66 -3.35 -24.26
C LEU A 79 -11.51 -3.19 -25.79
N PRO A 80 -11.31 -4.29 -26.53
CA PRO A 80 -11.41 -4.29 -27.99
C PRO A 80 -12.81 -3.91 -28.47
N ASN A 81 -12.95 -3.44 -29.71
CA ASN A 81 -14.27 -3.07 -30.27
C ASN A 81 -15.20 -4.29 -30.50
N ASP A 82 -14.62 -5.49 -30.52
CA ASP A 82 -15.31 -6.76 -30.73
C ASP A 82 -15.58 -7.54 -29.44
N TYR A 83 -15.20 -6.98 -28.28
CA TYR A 83 -15.57 -7.50 -26.96
C TYR A 83 -17.01 -7.13 -26.60
N PRO A 84 -17.82 -8.02 -26.01
CA PRO A 84 -17.48 -9.37 -25.54
C PRO A 84 -17.74 -10.49 -26.56
N SER A 85 -18.13 -10.19 -27.79
CA SER A 85 -18.53 -11.21 -28.77
C SER A 85 -17.38 -12.09 -29.29
N THR A 86 -16.17 -11.58 -29.44
CA THR A 86 -15.10 -12.28 -30.18
C THR A 86 -13.76 -12.32 -29.45
N SER A 87 -13.24 -11.16 -29.04
CA SER A 87 -11.93 -11.08 -28.37
C SER A 87 -12.08 -10.76 -26.87
N PRO A 88 -11.23 -11.31 -26.00
CA PRO A 88 -11.19 -10.95 -24.59
C PRO A 88 -10.61 -9.54 -24.39
N PRO A 89 -10.78 -8.93 -23.20
CA PRO A 89 -10.08 -7.71 -22.82
C PRO A 89 -8.55 -7.89 -22.86
N GLU A 90 -7.84 -6.88 -23.36
CA GLU A 90 -6.39 -6.81 -23.24
C GLU A 90 -6.04 -6.44 -21.78
N VAL A 91 -5.39 -7.35 -21.04
CA VAL A 91 -5.13 -7.14 -19.60
C VAL A 91 -3.67 -7.18 -19.22
N SER A 92 -3.36 -6.43 -18.17
CA SER A 92 -2.09 -6.52 -17.45
C SER A 92 -2.34 -6.51 -15.95
N LEU A 93 -1.58 -7.34 -15.24
CA LEU A 93 -1.65 -7.46 -13.78
C LEU A 93 -0.37 -6.92 -13.17
N SER A 94 -0.48 -6.08 -12.14
CA SER A 94 0.67 -5.56 -11.41
C SER A 94 0.42 -5.45 -9.91
N ALA A 95 1.42 -5.83 -9.11
CA ALA A 95 1.47 -5.59 -7.67
C ALA A 95 2.93 -5.56 -7.20
N ALA A 96 3.20 -4.97 -6.02
CA ALA A 96 4.55 -4.89 -5.48
C ALA A 96 5.13 -6.27 -5.10
N TRP A 97 4.27 -7.25 -4.81
CA TRP A 97 4.62 -8.63 -4.45
C TRP A 97 4.38 -9.63 -5.59
N LEU A 98 3.88 -9.21 -6.76
CA LEU A 98 3.59 -10.12 -7.87
C LEU A 98 4.85 -10.35 -8.73
N ASP A 99 5.15 -11.62 -8.99
CA ASP A 99 6.24 -12.02 -9.86
C ASP A 99 5.79 -12.38 -11.29
N SER A 100 6.77 -12.54 -12.20
CA SER A 100 6.47 -12.87 -13.60
C SER A 100 5.76 -14.23 -13.75
N SER A 101 6.04 -15.20 -12.88
CA SER A 101 5.40 -16.53 -12.92
C SER A 101 3.96 -16.50 -12.44
N MET A 102 3.71 -15.85 -11.30
CA MET A 102 2.40 -15.65 -10.69
C MET A 102 1.51 -14.84 -11.61
N SER A 103 2.01 -13.74 -12.19
CA SER A 103 1.25 -12.96 -13.17
C SER A 103 0.91 -13.78 -14.41
N ALA A 104 1.84 -14.61 -14.92
CA ALA A 104 1.57 -15.48 -16.06
C ALA A 104 0.52 -16.57 -15.72
N GLU A 105 0.56 -17.15 -14.51
CA GLU A 105 -0.43 -18.13 -14.07
C GLU A 105 -1.81 -17.48 -13.90
N LEU A 106 -1.89 -16.30 -13.29
CA LEU A 106 -3.14 -15.54 -13.18
C LEU A 106 -3.72 -15.22 -14.56
N LEU A 107 -2.90 -14.70 -15.49
CA LEU A 107 -3.34 -14.43 -16.87
C LEU A 107 -3.80 -15.70 -17.59
N LYS A 108 -3.13 -16.83 -17.36
CA LYS A 108 -3.55 -18.13 -17.89
C LYS A 108 -4.93 -18.53 -17.36
N ARG A 109 -5.19 -18.39 -16.05
CA ARG A 109 -6.52 -18.65 -15.47
C ARG A 109 -7.60 -17.71 -16.00
N LEU A 110 -7.30 -16.42 -16.20
CA LEU A 110 -8.23 -15.48 -16.81
C LEU A 110 -8.60 -15.88 -18.25
N ASN A 111 -7.62 -16.34 -19.02
CA ASN A 111 -7.84 -16.80 -20.38
C ASN A 111 -8.64 -18.12 -20.42
N GLU A 112 -8.37 -19.06 -19.51
CA GLU A 112 -9.20 -20.27 -19.35
C GLU A 112 -10.65 -19.90 -19.02
N PHE A 113 -10.87 -18.98 -18.08
CA PHE A 113 -12.21 -18.48 -17.75
C PHE A 113 -12.91 -17.86 -18.97
N TRP A 114 -12.19 -17.10 -19.79
CA TRP A 114 -12.74 -16.53 -21.02
C TRP A 114 -13.16 -17.60 -22.03
N THR A 115 -12.37 -18.67 -22.22
CA THR A 115 -12.71 -19.72 -23.20
C THR A 115 -14.06 -20.41 -22.91
N GLU A 116 -14.48 -20.42 -21.64
CA GLU A 116 -15.76 -20.98 -21.21
C GLU A 116 -16.92 -19.97 -21.26
N ASN A 117 -16.62 -18.67 -21.20
CA ASN A 117 -17.60 -17.59 -21.03
C ASN A 117 -17.57 -16.55 -22.17
N ALA A 118 -17.00 -16.90 -23.32
CA ALA A 118 -16.95 -16.02 -24.49
C ALA A 118 -18.35 -15.60 -24.93
N GLY A 119 -18.52 -14.34 -25.32
CA GLY A 119 -19.82 -13.76 -25.66
C GLY A 119 -20.54 -13.09 -24.50
N MET A 120 -19.93 -13.00 -23.30
CA MET A 120 -20.49 -12.29 -22.15
C MET A 120 -19.46 -11.32 -21.53
N PRO A 121 -19.93 -10.24 -20.86
CA PRO A 121 -19.07 -9.42 -20.01
C PRO A 121 -18.43 -10.23 -18.87
N VAL A 122 -17.14 -9.99 -18.57
CA VAL A 122 -16.33 -10.85 -17.66
C VAL A 122 -15.46 -10.07 -16.66
N LEU A 123 -15.38 -8.74 -16.72
CA LEU A 123 -14.45 -7.96 -15.89
C LEU A 123 -14.70 -8.13 -14.39
N TYR A 124 -15.96 -8.16 -13.96
CA TYR A 124 -16.30 -8.43 -12.56
C TYR A 124 -15.84 -9.83 -12.15
N SER A 125 -16.17 -10.84 -12.94
CA SER A 125 -15.78 -12.23 -12.68
C SER A 125 -14.25 -12.41 -12.66
N TRP A 126 -13.54 -11.75 -13.58
CA TRP A 126 -12.08 -11.72 -13.61
C TRP A 126 -11.49 -11.11 -12.35
N SER A 127 -12.10 -10.07 -11.79
CA SER A 127 -11.65 -9.49 -10.51
C SER A 127 -11.74 -10.51 -9.37
N GLN A 128 -12.79 -11.34 -9.34
CA GLN A 128 -12.99 -12.37 -8.32
C GLN A 128 -12.00 -13.51 -8.50
N VAL A 129 -11.81 -13.99 -9.74
CA VAL A 129 -10.80 -15.01 -10.06
C VAL A 129 -9.41 -14.56 -9.65
N VAL A 130 -9.03 -13.30 -9.95
CA VAL A 130 -7.75 -12.75 -9.52
C VAL A 130 -7.66 -12.68 -8.00
N GLN A 131 -8.72 -12.29 -7.30
CA GLN A 131 -8.74 -12.23 -5.84
C GLN A 131 -8.50 -13.61 -5.21
N ASP A 132 -9.23 -14.64 -5.66
CA ASP A 132 -9.18 -15.99 -5.12
C ASP A 132 -7.86 -16.70 -5.44
N GLU A 133 -7.40 -16.63 -6.70
CA GLU A 133 -6.14 -17.25 -7.12
C GLU A 133 -4.94 -16.51 -6.50
N ALA A 134 -4.99 -15.18 -6.40
CA ALA A 134 -3.97 -14.43 -5.67
C ALA A 134 -3.90 -14.86 -4.20
N ALA A 135 -5.03 -14.93 -3.50
CA ALA A 135 -5.07 -15.39 -2.11
C ALA A 135 -4.48 -16.80 -1.97
N THR A 136 -4.78 -17.70 -2.91
CA THR A 136 -4.26 -19.07 -2.94
C THR A 136 -2.74 -19.10 -3.15
N LEU A 137 -2.21 -18.29 -4.06
CA LEU A 137 -0.77 -18.15 -4.28
C LEU A 137 -0.06 -17.59 -3.04
N MET A 138 -0.72 -16.70 -2.30
CA MET A 138 -0.21 -16.08 -1.08
C MET A 138 -0.39 -16.93 0.18
N ASN A 139 -0.86 -18.18 0.07
CA ASN A 139 -0.83 -19.13 1.19
C ASN A 139 0.59 -19.46 1.67
N ALA A 140 1.62 -19.14 0.89
CA ALA A 140 3.00 -19.22 1.35
C ALA A 140 3.27 -18.15 2.43
N SER A 141 3.74 -18.57 3.60
CA SER A 141 3.99 -17.66 4.73
C SER A 141 5.24 -16.78 4.56
N GLU A 142 6.03 -17.00 3.51
CA GLU A 142 7.29 -16.31 3.26
C GLU A 142 7.45 -15.95 1.78
N LEU A 143 7.90 -14.72 1.50
CA LEU A 143 8.18 -14.23 0.15
C LEU A 143 9.49 -13.42 0.12
N ASP A 144 10.37 -13.78 -0.81
CA ASP A 144 11.62 -13.06 -1.08
C ASP A 144 11.44 -12.11 -2.27
N LEU A 145 11.47 -10.80 -1.98
CA LEU A 145 11.19 -9.74 -2.95
C LEU A 145 12.34 -9.52 -3.95
N ASP A 146 13.56 -9.97 -3.63
CA ASP A 146 14.70 -9.85 -4.55
C ASP A 146 14.56 -10.82 -5.73
N HIS A 147 14.03 -12.02 -5.46
CA HIS A 147 13.71 -13.00 -6.50
C HIS A 147 12.69 -12.47 -7.50
N ILE A 148 11.74 -11.67 -7.02
CA ILE A 148 10.69 -11.07 -7.85
C ILE A 148 11.28 -10.02 -8.78
N ALA A 149 12.12 -9.13 -8.26
CA ALA A 149 12.84 -8.14 -9.07
C ALA A 149 13.70 -8.83 -10.15
N ALA A 150 14.38 -9.92 -9.80
CA ALA A 150 15.17 -10.72 -10.75
C ALA A 150 14.31 -11.39 -11.83
N SER A 151 13.13 -11.91 -11.48
CA SER A 151 12.21 -12.56 -12.42
C SER A 151 11.73 -11.59 -13.51
N GLN A 152 11.41 -10.34 -13.14
CA GLN A 152 10.96 -9.31 -14.08
C GLN A 152 12.09 -8.81 -14.99
N MET A 153 13.32 -8.74 -14.48
CA MET A 153 14.49 -8.45 -15.30
C MET A 153 14.77 -9.54 -16.36
N ARG A 154 14.60 -10.82 -16.00
CA ARG A 154 14.79 -11.94 -16.93
C ARG A 154 13.75 -11.97 -18.04
N SER A 155 12.49 -11.71 -17.73
CA SER A 155 11.40 -11.64 -18.72
C SER A 155 11.60 -10.50 -19.73
N LYS A 156 11.99 -9.30 -19.26
CA LYS A 156 12.31 -8.16 -20.15
C LYS A 156 13.48 -8.47 -21.11
N ARG A 157 14.51 -9.19 -20.65
CA ARG A 157 15.65 -9.59 -21.50
C ARG A 157 15.31 -10.63 -22.56
N ARG A 158 14.35 -11.53 -22.31
CA ARG A 158 13.92 -12.54 -23.29
C ARG A 158 13.15 -11.93 -24.47
N ILE A 159 12.36 -10.88 -24.22
CA ILE A 159 11.61 -10.17 -25.28
C ILE A 159 12.55 -9.44 -26.24
N SER A 160 13.72 -9.01 -25.78
CA SER A 160 14.74 -8.32 -26.60
C SER A 160 15.68 -9.22 -27.39
N ILE A 161 15.63 -10.56 -27.26
CA ILE A 161 16.59 -11.48 -27.91
C ILE A 161 16.06 -12.08 -29.22
N ASP A 162 14.77 -11.90 -29.56
CA ASP A 162 14.17 -12.49 -30.77
C ASP A 162 13.85 -11.48 -31.89
N GLN A 163 14.67 -10.43 -32.00
CA GLN A 163 14.69 -9.64 -33.23
C GLN A 163 16.12 -9.26 -33.62
N SER A 164 16.59 -9.94 -34.66
CA SER A 164 17.70 -9.59 -35.55
C SER A 164 19.09 -10.14 -35.20
N LEU A 165 19.37 -11.27 -35.82
CA LEU A 165 20.64 -11.53 -36.48
C LEU A 165 20.92 -10.33 -37.40
N THR A 166 21.90 -9.49 -37.08
CA THR A 166 22.71 -8.69 -38.04
C THR A 166 23.77 -7.89 -37.28
N THR A 167 24.82 -7.57 -38.01
CA THR A 167 26.19 -7.26 -37.61
C THR A 167 26.47 -5.82 -37.18
N ALA A 168 27.50 -5.70 -36.32
CA ALA A 168 28.52 -4.63 -36.23
C ALA A 168 28.22 -3.31 -35.49
N SER A 169 29.08 -3.08 -34.49
CA SER A 169 29.81 -1.86 -34.11
C SER A 169 29.18 -0.46 -34.26
N GLY A 170 29.10 0.28 -33.15
CA GLY A 170 28.98 1.74 -33.14
C GLY A 170 28.63 2.33 -31.77
N ASP A 171 29.52 3.17 -31.23
CA ASP A 171 29.33 4.05 -30.08
C ASP A 171 28.09 4.96 -30.21
N GLY A 172 27.42 5.24 -29.09
CA GLY A 172 26.36 6.25 -29.04
C GLY A 172 25.53 6.20 -27.75
N ASP A 173 25.97 6.97 -26.75
CA ASP A 173 25.18 7.35 -25.58
C ASP A 173 23.81 7.94 -25.97
N LEU A 174 22.72 7.38 -25.45
CA LEU A 174 21.46 8.12 -25.22
C LEU A 174 20.57 7.38 -24.19
N PRO A 175 20.15 8.03 -23.08
CA PRO A 175 19.35 7.38 -22.04
C PRO A 175 17.88 7.31 -22.46
N SER A 176 17.46 6.12 -22.88
CA SER A 176 16.06 5.83 -23.21
C SER A 176 15.32 5.33 -21.96
N SER A 177 14.40 6.14 -21.45
CA SER A 177 13.18 5.79 -20.68
C SER A 177 13.10 4.32 -20.22
N SER A 178 13.78 3.98 -19.12
CA SER A 178 13.64 2.68 -18.49
C SER A 178 12.36 2.64 -17.67
N SER A 179 11.43 1.75 -18.03
CA SER A 179 10.41 1.27 -17.10
C SER A 179 11.16 0.55 -15.96
N ALA A 180 11.53 1.34 -14.94
CA ALA A 180 12.47 0.94 -13.91
C ALA A 180 11.92 -0.26 -13.14
N THR A 181 12.59 -1.39 -13.25
CA THR A 181 12.25 -2.56 -12.44
C THR A 181 12.55 -2.22 -10.99
N LEU A 182 11.52 -2.19 -10.14
CA LEU A 182 11.66 -1.88 -8.71
C LEU A 182 12.58 -2.91 -8.05
N THR A 183 13.52 -2.42 -7.24
CA THR A 183 14.40 -3.26 -6.41
C THR A 183 13.61 -3.95 -5.28
N GLY A 184 14.17 -5.00 -4.67
CA GLY A 184 13.54 -5.66 -3.52
C GLY A 184 13.32 -4.69 -2.36
N GLU A 185 14.27 -3.80 -2.08
CA GLU A 185 14.14 -2.73 -1.07
C GLU A 185 12.96 -1.79 -1.35
N GLN A 186 12.81 -1.32 -2.60
CA GLN A 186 11.70 -0.45 -2.98
C GLN A 186 10.35 -1.15 -2.83
N ARG A 187 10.27 -2.43 -3.22
CA ARG A 187 9.07 -3.25 -3.02
C ARG A 187 8.74 -3.43 -1.54
N LEU A 188 9.75 -3.71 -0.72
CA LEU A 188 9.57 -3.88 0.72
C LEU A 188 9.02 -2.60 1.35
N SER A 189 9.56 -1.43 0.98
CA SER A 189 9.03 -0.13 1.43
C SER A 189 7.56 0.02 1.06
N LEU A 190 7.21 -0.14 -0.21
CA LEU A 190 5.83 0.03 -0.69
C LEU A 190 4.83 -0.88 0.02
N ILE A 191 5.21 -2.13 0.28
CA ILE A 191 4.32 -3.07 0.98
C ILE A 191 4.19 -2.71 2.46
N CYS A 192 5.28 -2.31 3.13
CA CYS A 192 5.23 -1.87 4.52
C CYS A 192 4.40 -0.58 4.68
N ASP A 193 4.58 0.39 3.79
CA ASP A 193 3.84 1.65 3.78
C ASP A 193 2.34 1.39 3.56
N TYR A 194 2.01 0.44 2.68
CA TYR A 194 0.62 0.02 2.47
C TYR A 194 0.03 -0.70 3.68
N ASP A 195 0.76 -1.64 4.28
CA ASP A 195 0.31 -2.36 5.48
C ASP A 195 0.02 -1.41 6.64
N GLU A 196 0.90 -0.43 6.87
CA GLU A 196 0.69 0.62 7.87
C GLU A 196 -0.53 1.49 7.53
N LEU A 197 -0.68 1.88 6.26
CA LEU A 197 -1.82 2.68 5.81
C LEU A 197 -3.15 1.95 6.04
N VAL A 198 -3.23 0.66 5.71
CA VAL A 198 -4.45 -0.14 5.87
C VAL A 198 -4.75 -0.35 7.35
N ARG A 199 -3.75 -0.70 8.17
CA ARG A 199 -3.93 -0.82 9.64
C ARG A 199 -4.43 0.48 10.24
N ARG A 200 -3.88 1.63 9.82
CA ARG A 200 -4.34 2.95 10.27
C ARG A 200 -5.79 3.22 9.83
N ARG A 201 -6.15 2.92 8.58
CA ARG A 201 -7.53 3.11 8.09
C ARG A 201 -8.52 2.24 8.87
N GLN A 202 -8.18 0.97 9.08
CA GLN A 202 -8.99 0.04 9.88
C GLN A 202 -9.17 0.58 11.29
N PHE A 203 -8.09 1.06 11.92
CA PHE A 203 -8.16 1.71 13.22
C PHE A 203 -9.08 2.93 13.19
N GLU A 204 -8.89 3.88 12.28
CA GLU A 204 -9.70 5.11 12.20
C GLU A 204 -11.21 4.86 12.04
N THR A 205 -11.58 3.79 11.33
CA THR A 205 -12.97 3.36 11.11
C THR A 205 -13.53 2.48 12.24
N GLY A 206 -12.66 1.87 13.06
CA GLY A 206 -13.03 1.02 14.19
C GLY A 206 -13.60 1.81 15.37
N TRP A 207 -14.28 1.10 16.28
CA TRP A 207 -14.79 1.63 17.54
C TRP A 207 -14.05 0.99 18.71
N TYR A 208 -13.59 1.81 19.64
CA TYR A 208 -12.79 1.38 20.77
C TYR A 208 -13.32 1.99 22.07
N GLN A 209 -13.37 1.17 23.11
CA GLN A 209 -13.74 1.63 24.45
C GLN A 209 -12.50 2.18 25.15
N CYS A 210 -12.57 3.42 25.62
CA CYS A 210 -11.48 4.01 26.40
C CYS A 210 -11.56 3.55 27.86
N ASN A 211 -10.49 2.97 28.41
CA ASN A 211 -10.45 2.50 29.79
C ASN A 211 -10.45 3.61 30.86
N VAL A 212 -10.24 4.87 30.46
CA VAL A 212 -10.22 6.02 31.39
C VAL A 212 -11.61 6.64 31.56
N CYS A 213 -12.31 6.93 30.46
CA CYS A 213 -13.64 7.52 30.50
C CYS A 213 -14.78 6.53 30.24
N LEU A 214 -14.45 5.26 29.99
CA LEU A 214 -15.37 4.15 29.71
C LEU A 214 -16.33 4.40 28.54
N SER A 215 -16.00 5.35 27.66
CA SER A 215 -16.81 5.71 26.50
C SER A 215 -16.27 5.05 25.23
N GLU A 216 -17.18 4.65 24.35
CA GLU A 216 -16.84 4.20 23.00
C GLU A 216 -16.55 5.40 22.09
N LYS A 217 -15.43 5.33 21.38
CA LYS A 217 -14.97 6.37 20.46
C LYS A 217 -14.49 5.72 19.18
N ALA A 218 -14.81 6.35 18.05
CA ALA A 218 -14.22 5.97 16.77
C ALA A 218 -12.70 6.14 16.82
N GLY A 219 -11.93 5.30 16.12
CA GLY A 219 -10.47 5.34 16.17
C GLY A 219 -9.88 6.67 15.71
N ARG A 220 -10.57 7.43 14.85
CA ARG A 220 -10.20 8.82 14.50
C ARG A 220 -10.12 9.78 15.72
N HIS A 221 -10.81 9.45 16.81
CA HIS A 221 -10.81 10.18 18.08
C HIS A 221 -10.09 9.39 19.19
N SER A 222 -9.33 8.37 18.81
CA SER A 222 -8.57 7.53 19.71
C SER A 222 -7.11 7.46 19.27
N LEU A 223 -6.24 7.12 20.20
CA LEU A 223 -4.81 6.98 20.01
C LEU A 223 -4.41 5.57 20.46
N GLU A 224 -3.75 4.85 19.56
CA GLU A 224 -3.08 3.59 19.88
C GLU A 224 -1.64 3.85 20.31
N PHE A 225 -1.27 3.36 21.50
CA PHE A 225 0.08 3.45 22.03
C PHE A 225 0.95 2.33 21.46
N TYR A 226 2.18 2.66 21.08
CA TYR A 226 3.14 1.73 20.48
C TYR A 226 4.41 1.78 21.33
N PRO A 227 4.98 0.63 21.74
CA PRO A 227 4.70 -0.72 21.23
C PRO A 227 3.61 -1.51 21.99
N CYS A 228 2.87 -0.94 22.94
CA CYS A 228 1.98 -1.71 23.82
C CYS A 228 0.60 -2.10 23.24
N GLY A 229 0.12 -1.42 22.19
CA GLY A 229 -1.19 -1.66 21.55
C GLY A 229 -2.41 -1.14 22.31
N HIS A 230 -2.25 -0.43 23.43
CA HIS A 230 -3.39 0.08 24.20
C HIS A 230 -4.03 1.30 23.52
N VAL A 231 -5.36 1.34 23.52
CA VAL A 231 -6.14 2.39 22.85
C VAL A 231 -6.85 3.27 23.86
N PHE A 232 -6.67 4.59 23.75
CA PHE A 232 -7.34 5.58 24.59
C PHE A 232 -7.91 6.71 23.75
N CYS A 233 -8.98 7.35 24.22
CA CYS A 233 -9.52 8.52 23.51
C CYS A 233 -8.56 9.72 23.61
N ILE A 234 -8.51 10.52 22.55
CA ILE A 234 -7.64 11.71 22.46
C ILE A 234 -7.95 12.68 23.61
N ASP A 235 -9.21 12.82 24.01
CA ASP A 235 -9.62 13.71 25.11
C ASP A 235 -8.90 13.35 26.43
N CYS A 236 -8.87 12.06 26.78
CA CYS A 236 -8.21 11.58 28.00
C CYS A 236 -6.68 11.69 27.91
N VAL A 237 -6.11 11.32 26.76
CA VAL A 237 -4.65 11.42 26.55
C VAL A 237 -4.21 12.88 26.61
N ASN A 238 -4.96 13.78 25.96
CA ASN A 238 -4.70 15.21 25.99
C ASN A 238 -4.76 15.77 27.42
N GLY A 239 -5.78 15.39 28.20
CA GLY A 239 -5.88 15.77 29.61
C GLY A 239 -4.65 15.36 30.42
N TYR A 240 -4.21 14.11 30.26
CA TYR A 240 -3.04 13.59 30.95
C TYR A 240 -1.73 14.26 30.48
N PHE A 241 -1.47 14.33 29.18
CA PHE A 241 -0.26 14.94 28.62
C PHE A 241 -0.19 16.43 28.89
N SER A 242 -1.31 17.15 28.87
CA SER A 242 -1.38 18.56 29.19
C SER A 242 -0.86 18.86 30.60
N VAL A 243 -1.18 18.02 31.58
CA VAL A 243 -0.68 18.18 32.96
C VAL A 243 0.83 17.90 33.00
N GLN A 244 1.27 16.77 32.43
CA GLN A 244 2.69 16.38 32.45
C GLN A 244 3.61 17.38 31.73
N ILE A 245 3.18 17.93 30.59
CA ILE A 245 3.95 18.93 29.84
C ILE A 245 4.01 20.27 30.60
N LYS A 246 2.93 20.64 31.31
CA LYS A 246 2.92 21.84 32.16
C LYS A 246 3.87 21.69 33.35
N ASP A 247 3.90 20.49 33.95
CA ASP A 247 4.77 20.14 35.07
C ASP A 247 6.24 19.91 34.67
N GLY A 248 6.56 19.94 33.37
CA GLY A 248 7.92 19.78 32.86
C GLY A 248 8.40 18.31 32.76
N ALA A 249 7.52 17.35 33.02
CA ALA A 249 7.80 15.92 33.02
C ALA A 249 7.70 15.29 31.62
N VAL A 250 8.39 15.86 30.62
CA VAL A 250 8.28 15.43 29.20
C VAL A 250 8.89 14.06 28.90
N ARG A 251 9.76 13.55 29.77
CA ARG A 251 10.35 12.20 29.66
C ARG A 251 9.52 11.09 30.29
N GLN A 252 8.36 11.43 30.87
CA GLN A 252 7.49 10.46 31.56
C GLN A 252 6.08 10.39 30.96
N LEU A 253 5.93 10.71 29.68
CA LEU A 253 4.67 10.53 28.98
C LEU A 253 4.46 9.03 28.70
N HIS A 254 3.93 8.32 29.69
CA HIS A 254 3.69 6.89 29.60
C HIS A 254 2.26 6.58 29.15
N CYS A 255 2.07 5.34 28.70
CA CYS A 255 0.74 4.76 28.54
C CYS A 255 -0.04 4.78 29.88
N MET A 256 -1.34 5.05 29.81
CA MET A 256 -2.22 5.20 30.99
C MET A 256 -2.74 3.86 31.54
N GLU A 257 -2.39 2.73 30.90
CA GLU A 257 -2.77 1.38 31.36
C GLU A 257 -1.97 0.94 32.59
N ASP A 258 -2.61 0.23 33.51
CA ASP A 258 -1.93 -0.25 34.72
C ASP A 258 -0.76 -1.19 34.37
N LYS A 259 0.38 -0.98 35.03
CA LYS A 259 1.65 -1.73 34.83
C LYS A 259 2.28 -1.58 33.44
N CYS A 260 1.78 -0.69 32.59
CA CYS A 260 2.42 -0.42 31.30
C CYS A 260 3.58 0.58 31.46
N LYS A 261 4.76 0.23 30.92
CA LYS A 261 5.97 1.09 30.93
C LYS A 261 6.32 1.64 29.56
N SER A 262 5.40 1.56 28.60
CA SER A 262 5.62 2.14 27.27
C SER A 262 5.60 3.66 27.37
N GLU A 263 6.59 4.27 26.75
CA GLU A 263 6.68 5.72 26.57
C GLU A 263 6.02 6.11 25.25
N ALA A 264 5.33 7.24 25.23
CA ALA A 264 4.72 7.79 24.03
C ALA A 264 5.81 8.38 23.12
N THR A 265 5.77 8.02 21.85
CA THR A 265 6.65 8.61 20.83
C THR A 265 6.29 10.09 20.60
N PRO A 266 7.24 10.94 20.14
CA PRO A 266 6.95 12.33 19.80
C PRO A 266 5.81 12.47 18.78
N GLN A 267 5.65 11.51 17.86
CA GLN A 267 4.54 11.49 16.90
C GLN A 267 3.20 11.26 17.60
N GLN A 268 3.12 10.35 18.58
CA GLN A 268 1.91 10.13 19.38
C GLN A 268 1.54 11.34 20.22
N VAL A 269 2.53 12.02 20.80
CA VAL A 269 2.28 13.27 21.53
C VAL A 269 1.68 14.32 20.58
N ARG A 270 2.25 14.49 19.38
CA ARG A 270 1.74 15.42 18.36
C ARG A 270 0.29 15.15 17.96
N LEU A 271 -0.11 13.89 17.88
CA LEU A 271 -1.49 13.51 17.54
C LEU A 271 -2.46 13.74 18.72
N ALA A 272 -1.96 13.70 19.96
CA ALA A 272 -2.79 13.80 21.15
C ALA A 272 -2.99 15.25 21.65
N VAL A 273 -2.00 16.13 21.49
CA VAL A 273 -2.05 17.49 22.04
C VAL A 273 -2.11 18.57 20.95
N PRO A 274 -2.70 19.74 21.24
CA PRO A 274 -2.66 20.90 20.35
C PRO A 274 -1.23 21.37 20.06
N ALA A 275 -1.04 22.06 18.93
CA ALA A 275 0.27 22.53 18.46
C ALA A 275 1.04 23.35 19.51
N GLU A 276 0.37 24.22 20.27
CA GLU A 276 0.99 25.05 21.31
C GLU A 276 1.63 24.21 22.44
N LEU A 277 0.98 23.13 22.85
CA LEU A 277 1.51 22.22 23.87
C LEU A 277 2.62 21.34 23.30
N TYR A 278 2.51 20.97 22.02
CA TYR A 278 3.54 20.20 21.33
C TYR A 278 4.85 20.98 21.20
N GLU A 279 4.81 22.25 20.82
CA GLU A 279 6.02 23.10 20.77
C GLU A 279 6.70 23.22 22.13
N ARG A 280 5.90 23.36 23.19
CA ARG A 280 6.43 23.37 24.57
C ARG A 280 7.08 22.03 24.92
N TYR A 281 6.46 20.92 24.53
CA TYR A 281 7.02 19.59 24.71
C TYR A 281 8.36 19.43 23.97
N GLU A 282 8.45 19.83 22.70
CA GLU A 282 9.69 19.74 21.91
C GLU A 282 10.83 20.56 22.53
N ARG A 283 10.53 21.79 22.97
CA ARG A 283 11.53 22.64 23.63
C ARG A 283 12.06 22.02 24.92
N LEU A 284 11.18 21.46 25.75
CA LEU A 284 11.55 20.80 27.00
C LEU A 284 12.30 19.47 26.75
N LEU A 285 11.90 18.72 25.73
CA LEU A 285 12.57 17.48 25.35
C LEU A 285 14.00 17.78 24.86
N LEU A 286 14.15 18.81 24.02
CA LEU A 286 15.45 19.27 23.56
C LEU A 286 16.32 19.74 24.73
N SER A 287 15.80 20.61 25.61
CA SER A 287 16.58 21.13 26.74
C SER A 287 17.07 20.02 27.66
N GLN A 288 16.18 19.10 28.07
CA GLN A 288 16.57 17.97 28.93
C GLN A 288 17.54 16.99 28.25
N THR A 289 17.49 16.89 26.91
CA THR A 289 18.42 16.04 26.16
C THR A 289 19.80 16.68 26.06
N LEU A 290 19.87 18.00 25.88
CA LEU A 290 21.13 18.76 25.92
C LEU A 290 21.75 18.76 27.31
N ASP A 291 20.95 18.88 28.38
CA ASP A 291 21.44 18.89 29.76
C ASP A 291 22.11 17.56 30.19
N LEU A 292 21.80 16.46 29.51
CA LEU A 292 22.45 15.16 29.77
C LEU A 292 23.76 14.97 29.02
N MET A 293 24.00 15.77 27.99
CA MET A 293 25.23 15.72 27.21
C MET A 293 26.29 16.54 27.94
N THR A 294 27.26 15.85 28.56
CA THR A 294 28.31 16.48 29.39
C THR A 294 29.31 17.33 28.59
N ASP A 295 29.29 17.23 27.28
CA ASP A 295 30.16 17.91 26.31
C ASP A 295 29.56 19.18 25.73
N ILE A 296 28.33 19.54 26.12
CA ILE A 296 27.61 20.71 25.61
C ILE A 296 27.25 21.61 26.80
N VAL A 297 27.46 22.92 26.64
CA VAL A 297 27.10 23.92 27.66
C VAL A 297 26.22 24.97 26.99
N VAL A 298 25.09 25.29 27.61
CA VAL A 298 24.18 26.32 27.09
C VAL A 298 24.88 27.68 27.15
N CYS A 299 24.87 28.41 26.03
CA CYS A 299 25.47 29.74 25.96
C CYS A 299 24.76 30.68 26.95
N PRO A 300 25.47 31.33 27.88
CA PRO A 300 24.84 32.20 28.88
C PRO A 300 24.38 33.55 28.32
N ARG A 301 24.61 33.84 27.02
CA ARG A 301 24.14 35.08 26.40
C ARG A 301 22.65 34.96 26.05
N PRO A 302 21.79 35.89 26.50
CA PRO A 302 20.37 35.91 26.15
C PRO A 302 20.08 36.02 24.64
N GLN A 303 21.08 36.46 23.85
CA GLN A 303 20.98 36.62 22.40
C GLN A 303 21.28 35.32 21.63
N CYS A 304 21.79 34.30 22.33
CA CYS A 304 22.15 32.99 21.80
C CYS A 304 21.25 31.87 22.36
N GLN A 305 20.31 32.21 23.26
CA GLN A 305 19.25 31.36 23.77
C GLN A 305 17.98 31.59 22.94
#